data_AF-A0A534J4A7-F1
#
_entry.id   AF-A0A534J4A7-F1
#
_cell.length_a   1.000
_cell.length_b   1.000
_cell.length_c   1.000
_cell.angle_alpha   90.00
_cell.angle_beta   90.00
_cell.angle_gamma   90.00
#
_symmetry.space_group_name_H-M   'P 1'
#
loop_
_entity.id
_entity.type
_entity.pdbx_description
1 polymer ?
#
loop_
_entity_poly.entity_id
_entity_poly.type
_entity_poly.pdbx_seq_one_letter_code
_entity_poly.pdbx_strand_id
1 'polypeptide(L)'
;MSPLFRSKGREEAESALRSCDETLAILESGTADLGPAQRLRERAADLGGKGAYREATEAARKAEETARLLDRIHTAATEGLTRLKSERTRMARLGMAVSEVDDLIERAGSWMSRTSERFGDPRFPAYSKAGELALQGLRLAKERIPRFKGASAVVFEAEQALRQMAESNRFVDKGAFEFLVLKPAADALGDAKAKLQANAFSEAEDRARWTLAAARQIETTYGRVTRSYEGVAEGAKAFRSEGGTATEVEDLLAVSRLALEKGKFDEAADIAERAGGHLREVREEYRSLVLKQRTAEDAIREVETWGFNAKEPRAILQDARSLMVAGKYREAAVRVEEARHAAQALRETHRASAARIAEMRRSIVAVRSTSPRSAAEADALLTRAETLLEEGRYRACEENLQIASLLLVDVDTAKPPGPPPGLASILQAAREIEPTCPTCDGPLANDGTCPTCSALPEPANPEPLSPIRRAVEDAKRVVAAIERDHGTLAEQAAAAVQGCAMCGGPLGGEDLLCVTCQGNLKGSR
;
A
#
# COMPACT_ATOMS: atom_id res chain seq x y z
N MET A 1 1.20 -5.57 -100.46
CA MET A 1 1.70 -4.69 -99.39
C MET A 1 2.71 -3.72 -99.97
N SER A 2 2.42 -2.42 -99.93
CA SER A 2 3.25 -1.38 -100.58
C SER A 2 4.64 -1.25 -99.92
N PRO A 3 5.71 -0.99 -100.71
CA PRO A 3 7.08 -0.82 -100.19
C PRO A 3 7.20 0.26 -99.11
N LEU A 4 6.33 1.27 -99.12
CA LEU A 4 6.27 2.37 -98.14
C LEU A 4 5.83 1.95 -96.73
N PHE A 5 5.07 0.86 -96.58
CA PHE A 5 4.69 0.35 -95.24
C PHE A 5 5.76 -0.59 -94.67
N ARG A 6 6.58 -1.21 -95.53
CA ARG A 6 7.71 -2.05 -95.12
C ARG A 6 8.89 -1.23 -94.57
N SER A 7 9.13 -0.03 -95.11
CA SER A 7 10.16 0.87 -94.58
C SER A 7 9.80 1.40 -93.19
N LYS A 8 8.55 1.87 -93.01
CA LYS A 8 8.09 2.41 -91.71
C LYS A 8 8.09 1.35 -90.60
N GLY A 9 7.57 0.14 -90.86
CA GLY A 9 7.60 -0.93 -89.87
C GLY A 9 9.01 -1.37 -89.48
N ARG A 10 9.94 -1.36 -90.45
CA ARG A 10 11.36 -1.64 -90.20
C ARG A 10 12.02 -0.56 -89.35
N GLU A 11 11.80 0.71 -89.66
CA GLU A 11 12.32 1.86 -88.87
C GLU A 11 11.81 1.83 -87.43
N GLU A 12 10.53 1.53 -87.22
CA GLU A 12 9.92 1.37 -85.88
C GLU A 12 10.55 0.22 -85.09
N ALA A 13 10.79 -0.93 -85.75
CA ALA A 13 11.45 -2.07 -85.12
C ALA A 13 12.93 -1.79 -84.77
N GLU A 14 13.67 -1.15 -85.68
CA GLU A 14 15.07 -0.75 -85.46
C GLU A 14 15.20 0.31 -84.35
N SER A 15 14.23 1.23 -84.25
CA SER A 15 14.17 2.22 -83.16
C SER A 15 13.86 1.57 -81.82
N ALA A 16 12.93 0.60 -81.77
CA ALA A 16 12.61 -0.12 -80.55
C ALA A 16 13.78 -1.00 -80.06
N LEU A 17 14.49 -1.66 -80.98
CA LEU A 17 15.70 -2.41 -80.65
C LEU A 17 16.80 -1.50 -80.10
N ARG A 18 17.04 -0.34 -80.73
CA ARG A 18 18.01 0.66 -80.22
C ARG A 18 17.68 1.13 -78.81
N SER A 19 16.42 1.48 -78.55
CA SER A 19 15.97 1.92 -77.23
C SER A 19 16.09 0.82 -76.16
N CYS A 20 15.82 -0.44 -76.54
CA CYS A 20 16.05 -1.60 -75.69
C CYS A 20 17.55 -1.80 -75.39
N ASP A 21 18.42 -1.69 -76.40
CA ASP A 21 19.87 -1.83 -76.25
C ASP A 21 20.46 -0.74 -75.36
N GLU A 22 20.02 0.51 -75.52
CA GLU A 22 20.39 1.62 -74.64
C GLU A 22 19.96 1.35 -73.19
N THR A 23 18.73 0.86 -72.99
CA THR A 23 18.23 0.52 -71.64
C THR A 23 19.02 -0.62 -71.02
N LEU A 24 19.31 -1.68 -71.77
CA LEU A 24 20.12 -2.81 -71.28
C LEU A 24 21.53 -2.34 -70.94
N ALA A 25 22.18 -1.53 -71.78
CA ALA A 25 23.52 -1.01 -71.52
C ALA A 25 23.59 -0.15 -70.24
N ILE A 26 22.56 0.66 -69.97
CA ILE A 26 22.47 1.41 -68.71
C ILE A 26 22.36 0.46 -67.51
N LEU A 27 21.50 -0.55 -67.60
CA LEU A 27 21.21 -1.48 -66.50
C LEU A 27 22.29 -2.55 -66.29
N GLU A 28 23.10 -2.87 -67.31
CA GLU A 28 24.22 -3.81 -67.24
C GLU A 28 25.33 -3.37 -66.28
N SER A 29 25.37 -2.08 -65.93
CA SER A 29 26.24 -1.56 -64.85
C SER A 29 25.80 -2.01 -63.45
N GLY A 30 24.57 -2.51 -63.30
CA GLY A 30 24.02 -3.04 -62.06
C GLY A 30 24.35 -4.52 -61.82
N THR A 31 23.84 -5.06 -60.70
CA THR A 31 24.05 -6.47 -60.30
C THR A 31 22.85 -7.38 -60.59
N ALA A 32 21.78 -6.84 -61.18
CA ALA A 32 20.60 -7.60 -61.55
C ALA A 32 20.88 -8.52 -62.75
N ASP A 33 20.38 -9.76 -62.71
CA ASP A 33 20.42 -10.67 -63.84
C ASP A 33 19.39 -10.23 -64.90
N LEU A 34 19.90 -9.64 -65.99
CA LEU A 34 19.11 -9.19 -67.13
C LEU A 34 18.94 -10.26 -68.22
N GLY A 35 19.40 -11.49 -67.98
CA GLY A 35 19.37 -12.60 -68.93
C GLY A 35 18.00 -12.84 -69.61
N PRO A 36 16.86 -12.79 -68.90
CA PRO A 36 15.54 -12.90 -69.53
C PRO A 36 15.25 -11.77 -70.53
N ALA A 37 15.65 -10.54 -70.22
CA ALA A 37 15.48 -9.39 -71.10
C ALA A 37 16.40 -9.50 -72.33
N GLN A 38 17.66 -9.93 -72.14
CA GLN A 38 18.61 -10.18 -73.23
C GLN A 38 18.07 -11.25 -74.20
N ARG A 39 17.50 -12.35 -73.70
CA ARG A 39 16.87 -13.40 -74.54
C ARG A 39 15.66 -12.88 -75.33
N LEU A 40 14.82 -12.02 -74.73
CA LEU A 40 13.70 -11.39 -75.42
C LEU A 40 14.17 -10.42 -76.51
N ARG A 41 15.28 -9.69 -76.25
CA ARG A 41 15.93 -8.81 -77.22
C ARG A 41 16.51 -9.61 -78.40
N GLU A 42 17.18 -10.73 -78.13
CA GLU A 42 17.68 -11.64 -79.19
C GLU A 42 16.54 -12.14 -80.07
N ARG A 43 15.43 -12.58 -79.46
CA ARG A 43 14.23 -12.99 -80.19
C ARG A 43 13.64 -11.85 -81.03
N ALA A 44 13.65 -10.62 -80.52
CA ALA A 44 13.20 -9.44 -81.26
C ALA A 44 14.09 -9.16 -82.49
N ALA A 45 15.42 -9.30 -82.35
CA ALA A 45 16.36 -9.17 -83.45
C ALA A 45 16.15 -10.24 -84.53
N ASP A 46 15.94 -11.50 -84.13
CA ASP A 46 15.65 -12.62 -85.03
C ASP A 46 14.35 -12.41 -85.83
N LEU A 47 13.29 -11.91 -85.17
CA LEU A 47 12.02 -11.58 -85.83
C LEU A 47 12.17 -10.42 -86.81
N GLY A 48 12.99 -9.42 -86.47
CA GLY A 48 13.34 -8.31 -87.36
C GLY A 48 14.08 -8.79 -88.61
N GLY A 49 15.05 -9.71 -88.45
CA GLY A 49 15.77 -10.34 -89.56
C GLY A 49 14.89 -11.18 -90.48
N LYS A 50 13.80 -11.76 -89.96
CA LYS A 50 12.79 -12.52 -90.72
C LYS A 50 11.72 -11.63 -91.37
N GLY A 51 11.76 -10.31 -91.17
CA GLY A 51 10.80 -9.36 -91.72
C GLY A 51 9.46 -9.27 -90.97
N ALA A 52 9.35 -9.89 -89.79
CA ALA A 52 8.18 -9.82 -88.91
C ALA A 52 8.24 -8.57 -88.01
N TYR A 53 8.30 -7.38 -88.63
CA TYR A 53 8.66 -6.13 -87.94
C TYR A 53 7.73 -5.75 -86.78
N ARG A 54 6.42 -6.02 -86.89
CA ARG A 54 5.47 -5.74 -85.79
C ARG A 54 5.77 -6.59 -84.54
N GLU A 55 6.01 -7.88 -84.73
CA GLU A 55 6.34 -8.80 -83.65
C GLU A 55 7.72 -8.49 -83.05
N ALA A 56 8.67 -8.06 -83.88
CA ALA A 56 9.98 -7.57 -83.44
C ALA A 56 9.85 -6.33 -82.53
N THR A 57 9.05 -5.33 -82.93
CA THR A 57 8.80 -4.14 -82.11
C THR A 57 8.14 -4.49 -80.77
N GLU A 58 7.14 -5.38 -80.78
CA GLU A 58 6.47 -5.84 -79.55
C GLU A 58 7.41 -6.63 -78.64
N ALA A 59 8.27 -7.49 -79.20
CA ALA A 59 9.27 -8.25 -78.43
C ALA A 59 10.36 -7.34 -77.85
N ALA A 60 10.84 -6.33 -78.59
CA ALA A 60 11.83 -5.37 -78.13
C ALA A 60 11.29 -4.51 -76.97
N ARG A 61 10.05 -4.02 -77.06
CA ARG A 61 9.39 -3.30 -75.95
C ARG A 61 9.22 -4.18 -74.71
N LYS A 62 8.81 -5.44 -74.90
CA LYS A 62 8.70 -6.41 -73.79
C LYS A 62 10.06 -6.70 -73.14
N ALA A 63 11.14 -6.76 -73.92
CA ALA A 63 12.50 -6.92 -73.40
C ALA A 63 12.89 -5.72 -72.52
N GLU A 64 12.68 -4.49 -73.01
CA GLU A 64 12.94 -3.25 -72.27
C GLU A 64 12.14 -3.17 -70.97
N GLU A 65 10.82 -3.44 -71.01
CA GLU A 65 9.95 -3.47 -69.84
C GLU A 65 10.40 -4.53 -68.82
N THR A 66 10.81 -5.70 -69.31
CA THR A 66 11.32 -6.79 -68.48
C THR A 66 12.64 -6.41 -67.80
N ALA A 67 13.56 -5.77 -68.51
CA ALA A 67 14.82 -5.28 -67.95
C ALA A 67 14.57 -4.29 -66.81
N ARG A 68 13.72 -3.28 -67.05
CA ARG A 68 13.33 -2.29 -66.02
C ARG A 68 12.57 -2.92 -64.85
N LEU A 69 11.78 -3.95 -65.10
CA LEU A 69 11.11 -4.68 -64.01
C LEU A 69 12.13 -5.43 -63.16
N LEU A 70 13.03 -6.19 -63.77
CA LEU A 70 14.07 -6.99 -63.10
C LEU A 70 14.97 -6.12 -62.24
N ASP A 71 15.44 -4.99 -62.77
CA ASP A 71 16.24 -4.03 -62.02
C ASP A 71 15.50 -3.47 -60.81
N ARG A 72 14.25 -3.03 -60.98
CA ARG A 72 13.43 -2.50 -59.87
C ARG A 72 13.19 -3.53 -58.78
N ILE A 73 12.82 -4.76 -59.13
CA ILE A 73 12.56 -5.81 -58.13
C ILE A 73 13.85 -6.27 -57.45
N HIS A 74 14.97 -6.31 -58.18
CA HIS A 74 16.28 -6.64 -57.61
C HIS A 74 16.72 -5.58 -56.60
N THR A 75 16.62 -4.30 -56.98
CA THR A 75 16.94 -3.16 -56.10
C THR A 75 16.06 -3.16 -54.86
N ALA A 76 14.74 -3.29 -55.02
CA ALA A 76 13.80 -3.34 -53.90
C ALA A 76 14.08 -4.54 -52.95
N ALA A 77 14.41 -5.72 -53.49
CA ALA A 77 14.77 -6.89 -52.69
C ALA A 77 16.09 -6.68 -51.94
N THR A 78 17.10 -6.09 -52.59
CA THR A 78 18.41 -5.80 -52.02
C THR A 78 18.32 -4.76 -50.88
N GLU A 79 17.60 -3.68 -51.11
CA GLU A 79 17.32 -2.66 -50.10
C GLU A 79 16.51 -3.23 -48.93
N GLY A 80 15.47 -4.03 -49.23
CA GLY A 80 14.66 -4.73 -48.24
C GLY A 80 15.49 -5.65 -47.36
N LEU A 81 16.39 -6.45 -47.94
CA LEU A 81 17.33 -7.32 -47.23
C LEU A 81 18.31 -6.52 -46.36
N THR A 82 18.84 -5.42 -46.89
CA THR A 82 19.76 -4.54 -46.15
C THR A 82 19.08 -3.92 -44.93
N ARG A 83 17.84 -3.43 -45.12
CA ARG A 83 17.02 -2.90 -44.03
C ARG A 83 16.63 -3.99 -43.02
N LEU A 84 16.32 -5.20 -43.48
CA LEU A 84 16.01 -6.30 -42.57
C LEU A 84 17.23 -6.66 -41.71
N LYS A 85 18.43 -6.70 -42.28
CA LYS A 85 19.69 -6.93 -41.55
C LYS A 85 19.97 -5.84 -40.50
N SER A 86 19.65 -4.58 -40.81
CA SER A 86 19.81 -3.49 -39.83
C SER A 86 18.80 -3.59 -38.68
N GLU A 87 17.53 -3.90 -38.96
CA GLU A 87 16.53 -4.15 -37.92
C GLU A 87 16.84 -5.40 -37.09
N ARG A 88 17.34 -6.48 -37.72
CA ARG A 88 17.86 -7.65 -37.00
C ARG A 88 18.95 -7.27 -36.02
N THR A 89 19.91 -6.44 -36.44
CA THR A 89 20.99 -5.95 -35.57
C THR A 89 20.44 -5.13 -34.42
N ARG A 90 19.42 -4.30 -34.66
CA ARG A 90 18.73 -3.55 -33.63
C ARG A 90 18.00 -4.45 -32.64
N MET A 91 17.27 -5.47 -33.10
CA MET A 91 16.61 -6.46 -32.25
C MET A 91 17.61 -7.21 -31.38
N ALA A 92 18.75 -7.62 -31.95
CA ALA A 92 19.81 -8.28 -31.20
C ALA A 92 20.42 -7.38 -30.11
N ARG A 93 20.65 -6.08 -30.40
CA ARG A 93 21.11 -5.10 -29.39
C ARG A 93 20.13 -4.89 -28.26
N LEU A 94 18.84 -5.08 -28.51
CA LEU A 94 17.80 -5.04 -27.49
C LEU A 94 17.73 -6.35 -26.69
N GLY A 95 18.46 -7.40 -27.06
CA GLY A 95 18.43 -8.71 -26.38
C GLY A 95 17.25 -9.59 -26.78
N MET A 96 16.61 -9.30 -27.92
CA MET A 96 15.53 -10.12 -28.47
C MET A 96 16.09 -11.35 -29.20
N ALA A 97 15.37 -12.47 -29.17
CA ALA A 97 15.69 -13.60 -30.03
C ALA A 97 15.46 -13.24 -31.51
N VAL A 98 16.47 -13.50 -32.35
CA VAL A 98 16.50 -13.11 -33.78
C VAL A 98 16.46 -14.30 -34.75
N SER A 99 16.32 -15.54 -34.25
CA SER A 99 16.35 -16.75 -35.09
C SER A 99 15.37 -16.72 -36.26
N GLU A 100 14.10 -16.38 -36.01
CA GLU A 100 13.10 -16.27 -37.08
C GLU A 100 13.44 -15.21 -38.14
N VAL A 101 14.11 -14.12 -37.74
CA VAL A 101 14.54 -13.08 -38.66
C VAL A 101 15.77 -13.51 -39.44
N ASP A 102 16.69 -14.24 -38.80
CA ASP A 102 17.86 -14.85 -39.44
C ASP A 102 17.44 -15.85 -40.52
N ASP A 103 16.47 -16.73 -40.22
CA ASP A 103 15.90 -17.68 -41.17
C ASP A 103 15.29 -16.96 -42.39
N LEU A 104 14.59 -15.83 -42.17
CA LEU A 104 14.02 -15.04 -43.26
C LEU A 104 15.10 -14.36 -44.11
N ILE A 105 16.16 -13.84 -43.48
CA ILE A 105 17.31 -13.25 -44.19
C ILE A 105 18.01 -14.31 -45.04
N GLU A 106 18.26 -15.50 -44.49
CA GLU A 106 18.92 -16.59 -45.22
C GLU A 106 18.07 -17.06 -46.40
N ARG A 107 16.78 -17.33 -46.16
CA ARG A 107 15.85 -17.75 -47.22
C ARG A 107 15.74 -16.67 -48.30
N ALA A 108 15.55 -15.41 -47.93
CA ALA A 108 15.48 -14.30 -48.88
C ALA A 108 16.78 -14.16 -49.69
N GLY A 109 17.94 -14.26 -49.04
CA GLY A 109 19.25 -14.27 -49.71
C GLY A 109 19.39 -15.43 -50.70
N SER A 110 18.92 -16.63 -50.36
CA SER A 110 18.93 -17.78 -51.27
C SER A 110 18.03 -17.59 -52.50
N TRP A 111 16.93 -16.84 -52.37
CA TRP A 111 16.04 -16.52 -53.50
C TRP A 111 16.60 -15.47 -54.44
N MET A 112 17.61 -14.69 -54.02
CA MET A 112 18.30 -13.72 -54.88
C MET A 112 19.12 -14.40 -55.99
N SER A 113 19.50 -15.68 -55.84
CA SER A 113 20.26 -16.43 -56.85
C SER A 113 19.44 -17.52 -57.56
N ARG A 114 18.15 -17.68 -57.20
CA ARG A 114 17.28 -18.70 -57.77
C ARG A 114 16.51 -18.16 -58.97
N THR A 115 16.19 -19.06 -59.88
CA THR A 115 15.26 -18.80 -60.98
C THR A 115 13.93 -19.50 -60.75
N SER A 116 12.88 -18.99 -61.37
CA SER A 116 11.54 -19.56 -61.40
C SER A 116 10.93 -19.31 -62.76
N GLU A 117 10.08 -20.20 -63.24
CA GLU A 117 9.41 -20.00 -64.52
C GLU A 117 8.44 -18.80 -64.45
N ARG A 118 8.65 -17.81 -65.33
CA ARG A 118 7.77 -16.65 -65.46
C ARG A 118 7.82 -16.12 -66.89
N PHE A 119 6.68 -15.70 -67.43
CA PHE A 119 6.57 -15.18 -68.80
C PHE A 119 7.11 -16.14 -69.89
N GLY A 120 7.06 -17.45 -69.65
CA GLY A 120 7.58 -18.47 -70.56
C GLY A 120 9.11 -18.63 -70.52
N ASP A 121 9.80 -17.99 -69.57
CA ASP A 121 11.23 -18.15 -69.34
C ASP A 121 11.49 -18.97 -68.06
N PRO A 122 12.06 -20.19 -68.15
CA PRO A 122 12.36 -21.03 -66.99
C PRO A 122 13.55 -20.49 -66.15
N ARG A 123 14.32 -19.54 -66.70
CA ARG A 123 15.48 -18.90 -66.08
C ARG A 123 15.17 -17.48 -65.62
N PHE A 124 13.92 -17.16 -65.29
CA PHE A 124 13.55 -15.84 -64.78
C PHE A 124 13.97 -15.69 -63.30
N PRO A 125 14.74 -14.65 -62.91
CA PRO A 125 15.17 -14.44 -61.54
C PRO A 125 14.01 -14.28 -60.54
N ALA A 126 14.13 -14.94 -59.39
CA ALA A 126 13.08 -14.99 -58.37
C ALA A 126 13.15 -13.85 -57.33
N TYR A 127 13.65 -12.67 -57.71
CA TYR A 127 13.82 -11.51 -56.81
C TYR A 127 12.55 -11.09 -56.07
N SER A 128 11.39 -11.24 -56.71
CA SER A 128 10.08 -10.98 -56.06
C SER A 128 9.87 -11.78 -54.77
N LYS A 129 10.24 -13.07 -54.74
CA LYS A 129 10.15 -13.91 -53.54
C LYS A 129 11.13 -13.47 -52.44
N ALA A 130 12.33 -13.04 -52.83
CA ALA A 130 13.29 -12.48 -51.88
C ALA A 130 12.75 -11.19 -51.24
N GLY A 131 12.14 -10.31 -52.03
CA GLY A 131 11.48 -9.09 -51.55
C GLY A 131 10.31 -9.37 -50.60
N GLU A 132 9.46 -10.35 -50.92
CA GLU A 132 8.34 -10.78 -50.06
C GLU A 132 8.82 -11.25 -48.68
N LEU A 133 9.84 -12.12 -48.64
CA LEU A 133 10.43 -12.60 -47.40
C LEU A 133 11.09 -11.47 -46.59
N ALA A 134 11.77 -10.54 -47.26
CA ALA A 134 12.34 -9.37 -46.61
C ALA A 134 11.25 -8.48 -45.97
N LEU A 135 10.14 -8.24 -46.69
CA LEU A 135 8.99 -7.49 -46.18
C LEU A 135 8.32 -8.20 -45.00
N GLN A 136 8.19 -9.53 -45.05
CA GLN A 136 7.68 -10.32 -43.93
C GLN A 136 8.55 -10.11 -42.67
N GLY A 137 9.87 -10.17 -42.80
CA GLY A 137 10.79 -9.91 -41.69
C GLY A 137 10.68 -8.48 -41.16
N LEU A 138 10.53 -7.49 -42.04
CA LEU A 138 10.36 -6.09 -41.63
C LEU A 138 9.04 -5.86 -40.87
N ARG A 139 7.95 -6.56 -41.25
CA ARG A 139 6.68 -6.52 -40.52
C ARG A 139 6.84 -7.12 -39.12
N LEU A 140 7.49 -8.28 -39.01
CA LEU A 140 7.82 -8.89 -37.72
C LEU A 140 8.62 -7.92 -36.82
N ALA A 141 9.66 -7.29 -37.35
CA ALA A 141 10.45 -6.31 -36.59
C ALA A 141 9.59 -5.10 -36.15
N LYS A 142 8.76 -4.56 -37.05
CA LYS A 142 7.87 -3.43 -36.77
C LYS A 142 6.88 -3.73 -35.65
N GLU A 143 6.39 -4.96 -35.56
CA GLU A 143 5.45 -5.39 -34.52
C GLU A 143 6.16 -5.74 -33.20
N ARG A 144 7.29 -6.45 -33.26
CA ARG A 144 7.98 -6.96 -32.08
C ARG A 144 8.71 -5.87 -31.31
N ILE A 145 9.35 -4.92 -31.99
CA ILE A 145 10.16 -3.88 -31.31
C ILE A 145 9.34 -3.03 -30.32
N PRO A 146 8.16 -2.48 -30.69
CA PRO A 146 7.33 -1.74 -29.74
C PRO A 146 6.84 -2.59 -28.57
N ARG A 147 6.44 -3.86 -28.84
CA ARG A 147 5.99 -4.79 -27.80
C ARG A 147 7.10 -5.14 -26.82
N PHE A 148 8.31 -5.41 -27.33
CA PHE A 148 9.50 -5.61 -26.50
C PHE A 148 9.74 -4.40 -25.59
N LYS A 149 9.67 -3.17 -26.11
CA LYS A 149 9.86 -1.96 -25.31
C LYS A 149 8.85 -1.86 -24.18
N GLY A 150 7.57 -2.10 -24.47
CA GLY A 150 6.51 -2.13 -23.46
C GLY A 150 6.79 -3.15 -22.36
N ALA A 151 7.04 -4.40 -22.76
CA ALA A 151 7.34 -5.49 -21.83
C ALA A 151 8.61 -5.25 -21.01
N SER A 152 9.67 -4.75 -21.63
CA SER A 152 10.94 -4.46 -20.97
C SER A 152 10.81 -3.38 -19.90
N ALA A 153 9.94 -2.38 -20.11
CA ALA A 153 9.69 -1.34 -19.13
C ALA A 153 9.03 -1.91 -17.87
N VAL A 154 8.04 -2.79 -18.02
CA VAL A 154 7.37 -3.43 -16.88
C VAL A 154 8.31 -4.38 -16.15
N VAL A 155 9.11 -5.17 -16.87
CA VAL A 155 10.15 -6.03 -16.28
C VAL A 155 11.18 -5.21 -15.49
N PHE A 156 11.59 -4.06 -16.05
CA PHE A 156 12.52 -3.15 -15.37
C PHE A 156 11.90 -2.54 -14.10
N GLU A 157 10.64 -2.11 -14.15
CA GLU A 157 9.92 -1.60 -12.99
C GLU A 157 9.81 -2.68 -11.88
N ALA A 158 9.48 -3.92 -12.27
CA ALA A 158 9.42 -5.05 -11.34
C ALA A 158 10.78 -5.33 -10.68
N GLU A 159 11.87 -5.26 -11.44
CA GLU A 159 13.23 -5.39 -10.92
C GLU A 159 13.59 -4.26 -9.95
N GLN A 160 13.26 -3.02 -10.29
CA GLN A 160 13.52 -1.88 -9.41
C GLN A 160 12.72 -1.98 -8.10
N ALA A 161 11.46 -2.40 -8.16
CA ALA A 161 10.62 -2.60 -6.97
C ALA A 161 11.22 -3.64 -6.02
N LEU A 162 11.69 -4.78 -6.53
CA LEU A 162 12.34 -5.80 -5.70
C LEU A 162 13.67 -5.31 -5.10
N ARG A 163 14.48 -4.58 -5.87
CA ARG A 163 15.73 -3.98 -5.36
C ARG A 163 15.48 -2.98 -4.24
N GLN A 164 14.54 -2.05 -4.44
CA GLN A 164 14.17 -1.06 -3.44
C GLN A 164 13.63 -1.72 -2.16
N MET A 165 12.88 -2.81 -2.30
CA MET A 165 12.39 -3.56 -1.14
C MET A 165 13.51 -4.30 -0.40
N ALA A 166 14.50 -4.84 -1.10
CA ALA A 166 15.68 -5.41 -0.47
C ALA A 166 16.54 -4.35 0.24
N GLU A 167 16.61 -3.13 -0.30
CA GLU A 167 17.36 -2.00 0.27
C GLU A 167 16.65 -1.34 1.46
N SER A 168 15.32 -1.31 1.47
CA SER A 168 14.53 -0.74 2.57
C SER A 168 14.40 -1.68 3.77
N ASN A 169 14.78 -2.94 3.61
CA ASN A 169 14.81 -3.92 4.69
C ASN A 169 15.89 -3.57 5.73
N ARG A 170 15.48 -3.52 7.00
CA ARG A 170 16.33 -3.16 8.16
C ARG A 170 16.41 -4.26 9.21
N PHE A 171 15.42 -5.14 9.25
CA PHE A 171 15.25 -6.11 10.34
C PHE A 171 15.78 -7.50 9.97
N VAL A 172 15.83 -7.84 8.68
CA VAL A 172 16.27 -9.16 8.21
C VAL A 172 17.65 -9.04 7.58
N ASP A 173 18.51 -10.05 7.72
CA ASP A 173 19.72 -10.12 6.91
C ASP A 173 19.36 -10.07 5.41
N LYS A 174 20.13 -9.32 4.61
CA LYS A 174 19.80 -9.08 3.21
C LYS A 174 19.69 -10.39 2.42
N GLY A 175 20.61 -11.34 2.62
CA GLY A 175 20.59 -12.63 1.93
C GLY A 175 19.42 -13.50 2.39
N ALA A 176 19.10 -13.48 3.69
CA ALA A 176 17.94 -14.18 4.22
C ALA A 176 16.63 -13.59 3.70
N PHE A 177 16.51 -12.26 3.60
CA PHE A 177 15.34 -11.57 3.07
C PHE A 177 15.11 -11.89 1.59
N GLU A 178 16.17 -11.81 0.79
CA GLU A 178 16.13 -12.18 -0.63
C GLU A 178 15.67 -13.64 -0.82
N PHE A 179 16.16 -14.57 0.01
CA PHE A 179 15.86 -16.00 -0.12
C PHE A 179 14.52 -16.44 0.49
N LEU A 180 14.13 -15.91 1.65
CA LEU A 180 12.93 -16.36 2.37
C LEU A 180 11.68 -15.58 1.95
N VAL A 181 11.84 -14.29 1.65
CA VAL A 181 10.71 -13.37 1.45
C VAL A 181 10.55 -13.03 -0.03
N LEU A 182 11.63 -12.61 -0.68
CA LEU A 182 11.57 -12.13 -2.06
C LEU A 182 11.61 -13.25 -3.10
N LYS A 183 12.04 -14.46 -2.73
CA LYS A 183 12.30 -15.55 -3.67
C LYS A 183 11.14 -15.84 -4.63
N PRO A 184 9.87 -15.98 -4.20
CA PRO A 184 8.78 -16.22 -5.16
C PRO A 184 8.63 -15.10 -6.20
N ALA A 185 8.82 -13.85 -5.78
CA ALA A 185 8.78 -12.69 -6.69
C ALA A 185 10.03 -12.61 -7.58
N ALA A 186 11.20 -12.95 -7.04
CA ALA A 186 12.46 -13.01 -7.78
C ALA A 186 12.45 -14.13 -8.85
N ASP A 187 11.89 -15.30 -8.52
CA ASP A 187 11.73 -16.42 -9.45
C ASP A 187 10.77 -16.04 -10.59
N ALA A 188 9.65 -15.38 -10.27
CA ALA A 188 8.72 -14.86 -11.28
C ALA A 188 9.34 -13.77 -12.17
N LEU A 189 10.18 -12.90 -11.61
CA LEU A 189 10.97 -11.93 -12.39
C LEU A 189 11.97 -12.64 -13.31
N GLY A 190 12.60 -13.71 -12.83
CA GLY A 190 13.46 -14.58 -13.64
C GLY A 190 12.72 -15.17 -14.84
N ASP A 191 11.51 -15.72 -14.61
CA ASP A 191 10.62 -16.23 -15.69
C ASP A 191 10.23 -15.10 -16.66
N ALA A 192 9.89 -13.91 -16.15
CA ALA A 192 9.56 -12.75 -16.97
C ALA A 192 10.73 -12.35 -17.90
N LYS A 193 11.97 -12.34 -17.37
CA LYS A 193 13.18 -12.05 -18.15
C LYS A 193 13.45 -13.12 -19.22
N ALA A 194 13.30 -14.39 -18.88
CA ALA A 194 13.46 -15.50 -19.83
C ALA A 194 12.43 -15.41 -20.97
N LYS A 195 11.16 -15.14 -20.65
CA LYS A 195 10.09 -14.93 -21.64
C LYS A 195 10.31 -13.72 -22.53
N LEU A 196 10.82 -12.62 -21.96
CA LEU A 196 11.17 -11.42 -22.71
C LEU A 196 12.24 -11.72 -23.77
N GLN A 197 13.27 -12.50 -23.41
CA GLN A 197 14.32 -12.95 -24.33
C GLN A 197 13.78 -13.90 -25.40
N ALA A 198 12.81 -14.76 -25.04
CA ALA A 198 12.16 -15.70 -25.95
C ALA A 198 11.08 -15.07 -26.86
N ASN A 199 10.94 -13.73 -26.88
CA ASN A 199 9.91 -12.97 -27.61
C ASN A 199 8.45 -13.21 -27.14
N ALA A 200 8.24 -13.82 -25.98
CA ALA A 200 6.91 -14.01 -25.37
C ALA A 200 6.51 -12.77 -24.56
N PHE A 201 6.29 -11.63 -25.25
CA PHE A 201 6.15 -10.31 -24.60
C PHE A 201 4.95 -10.19 -23.65
N SER A 202 3.77 -10.70 -24.05
CA SER A 202 2.58 -10.66 -23.21
C SER A 202 2.76 -11.46 -21.92
N GLU A 203 3.33 -12.67 -22.03
CA GLU A 203 3.59 -13.51 -20.86
C GLU A 203 4.68 -12.91 -19.95
N ALA A 204 5.68 -12.25 -20.53
CA ALA A 204 6.70 -11.52 -19.78
C ALA A 204 6.07 -10.35 -19.00
N GLU A 205 5.18 -9.57 -19.63
CA GLU A 205 4.43 -8.51 -18.97
C GLU A 205 3.58 -9.04 -17.82
N ASP A 206 2.83 -10.13 -18.04
CA ASP A 206 1.94 -10.68 -17.02
C ASP A 206 2.73 -11.19 -15.80
N ARG A 207 3.87 -11.86 -16.02
CA ARG A 207 4.78 -12.26 -14.94
C ARG A 207 5.40 -11.07 -14.22
N ALA A 208 5.78 -10.02 -14.94
CA ALA A 208 6.32 -8.81 -14.33
C ALA A 208 5.26 -8.06 -13.51
N ARG A 209 4.01 -7.96 -13.99
CA ARG A 209 2.88 -7.38 -13.23
C ARG A 209 2.57 -8.20 -11.99
N TRP A 210 2.60 -9.52 -12.08
CA TRP A 210 2.45 -10.39 -10.91
C TRP A 210 3.56 -10.12 -9.89
N THR A 211 4.80 -9.98 -10.34
CA THR A 211 5.94 -9.63 -9.49
C THR A 211 5.73 -8.30 -8.78
N LEU A 212 5.25 -7.27 -9.48
CA LEU A 212 4.91 -5.97 -8.88
C LEU A 212 3.80 -6.08 -7.84
N ALA A 213 2.75 -6.86 -8.11
CA ALA A 213 1.67 -7.09 -7.16
C ALA A 213 2.16 -7.82 -5.90
N ALA A 214 2.99 -8.87 -6.07
CA ALA A 214 3.62 -9.58 -4.97
C ALA A 214 4.53 -8.65 -4.15
N ALA A 215 5.34 -7.82 -4.81
CA ALA A 215 6.20 -6.85 -4.14
C ALA A 215 5.39 -5.85 -3.28
N ARG A 216 4.30 -5.29 -3.82
CA ARG A 216 3.40 -4.39 -3.08
C ARG A 216 2.72 -5.07 -1.88
N GLN A 217 2.33 -6.33 -2.03
CA GLN A 217 1.75 -7.11 -0.94
C GLN A 217 2.77 -7.37 0.17
N ILE A 218 4.00 -7.73 -0.19
CA ILE A 218 5.10 -7.89 0.76
C ILE A 218 5.39 -6.56 1.46
N GLU A 219 5.53 -5.47 0.72
CA GLU A 219 5.76 -4.13 1.27
C GLU A 219 4.66 -3.72 2.26
N THR A 220 3.40 -3.97 1.92
CA THR A 220 2.26 -3.67 2.80
C THR A 220 2.33 -4.48 4.10
N THR A 221 2.63 -5.78 3.98
CA THR A 221 2.66 -6.70 5.12
C THR A 221 3.88 -6.39 6.00
N TYR A 222 5.08 -6.41 5.42
CA TYR A 222 6.33 -6.07 6.08
C TYR A 222 6.26 -4.68 6.73
N GLY A 223 5.82 -3.66 5.98
CA GLY A 223 5.70 -2.30 6.47
C GLY A 223 4.69 -2.14 7.61
N ARG A 224 3.60 -2.92 7.62
CA ARG A 224 2.65 -2.92 8.75
C ARG A 224 3.30 -3.48 10.01
N VAL A 225 3.99 -4.61 9.90
CA VAL A 225 4.60 -5.29 11.06
C VAL A 225 5.75 -4.47 11.62
N THR A 226 6.62 -3.92 10.77
CA THR A 226 7.75 -3.10 11.21
C THR A 226 7.29 -1.81 11.89
N ARG A 227 6.27 -1.13 11.34
CA ARG A 227 5.69 0.06 12.00
C ARG A 227 5.05 -0.28 13.35
N SER A 228 4.36 -1.41 13.46
CA SER A 228 3.80 -1.87 14.74
C SER A 228 4.90 -2.12 15.78
N TYR A 229 5.93 -2.88 15.40
CA TYR A 229 7.10 -3.14 16.23
C TYR A 229 7.80 -1.85 16.66
N GLU A 230 8.13 -0.95 15.74
CA GLU A 230 8.79 0.32 16.02
C GLU A 230 7.94 1.21 16.93
N GLY A 231 6.62 1.25 16.71
CA GLY A 231 5.69 2.00 17.56
C GLY A 231 5.68 1.51 19.00
N VAL A 232 5.67 0.19 19.21
CA VAL A 232 5.72 -0.40 20.56
C VAL A 232 7.10 -0.22 21.19
N ALA A 233 8.19 -0.36 20.43
CA ALA A 233 9.55 -0.16 20.92
C ALA A 233 9.80 1.29 21.37
N GLU A 234 9.39 2.28 20.57
CA GLU A 234 9.47 3.70 20.97
C GLU A 234 8.53 4.00 22.15
N GLY A 235 7.35 3.38 22.18
CA GLY A 235 6.43 3.48 23.32
C GLY A 235 7.04 2.94 24.63
N ALA A 236 7.70 1.79 24.58
CA ALA A 236 8.38 1.20 25.74
C ALA A 236 9.55 2.06 26.20
N LYS A 237 10.33 2.62 25.27
CA LYS A 237 11.41 3.57 25.55
C LYS A 237 10.88 4.86 26.20
N ALA A 238 9.78 5.41 25.69
CA ALA A 238 9.12 6.57 26.28
C ALA A 238 8.62 6.26 27.70
N PHE A 239 7.98 5.10 27.90
CA PHE A 239 7.54 4.67 29.23
C PHE A 239 8.71 4.52 30.22
N ARG A 240 9.86 4.02 29.77
CA ARG A 240 11.08 3.98 30.57
C ARG A 240 11.58 5.37 30.97
N SER A 241 11.48 6.35 30.07
CA SER A 241 11.84 7.74 30.39
C SER A 241 10.88 8.41 31.39
N GLU A 242 9.64 7.92 31.50
CA GLU A 242 8.67 8.31 32.53
C GLU A 242 8.94 7.65 33.90
N GLY A 243 9.96 6.78 34.00
CA GLY A 243 10.29 6.01 35.21
C GLY A 243 9.59 4.66 35.32
N GLY A 244 8.82 4.27 34.30
CA GLY A 244 8.18 2.96 34.21
C GLY A 244 9.15 1.84 33.80
N THR A 245 8.78 0.60 34.11
CA THR A 245 9.51 -0.63 33.79
C THR A 245 8.50 -1.64 33.25
N ALA A 246 8.73 -2.17 32.05
CA ALA A 246 7.84 -3.11 31.38
C ALA A 246 8.63 -4.29 30.80
N THR A 247 9.25 -5.10 31.66
CA THR A 247 10.16 -6.20 31.26
C THR A 247 9.48 -7.19 30.32
N GLU A 248 8.22 -7.56 30.59
CA GLU A 248 7.46 -8.50 29.74
C GLU A 248 7.23 -7.95 28.33
N VAL A 249 7.03 -6.63 28.19
CA VAL A 249 6.91 -5.97 26.88
C VAL A 249 8.24 -6.01 26.13
N GLU A 250 9.35 -5.80 26.83
CA GLU A 250 10.70 -5.87 26.25
C GLU A 250 11.06 -7.29 25.79
N ASP A 251 10.69 -8.30 26.56
CA ASP A 251 10.84 -9.71 26.19
C ASP A 251 10.01 -10.06 24.96
N LEU A 252 8.74 -9.62 24.92
CA LEU A 252 7.89 -9.81 23.73
C LEU A 252 8.46 -9.10 22.50
N LEU A 253 9.00 -7.88 22.65
CA LEU A 253 9.69 -7.19 21.56
C LEU A 253 10.93 -7.97 21.09
N ALA A 254 11.72 -8.55 22.00
CA ALA A 254 12.86 -9.39 21.61
C ALA A 254 12.43 -10.63 20.81
N VAL A 255 11.34 -11.29 21.20
CA VAL A 255 10.78 -12.43 20.46
C VAL A 255 10.22 -11.99 19.11
N SER A 256 9.51 -10.85 19.06
CA SER A 256 9.00 -10.26 17.82
C SER A 256 10.12 -9.95 16.83
N ARG A 257 11.25 -9.43 17.31
CA ARG A 257 12.43 -9.15 16.50
C ARG A 257 13.02 -10.44 15.92
N LEU A 258 13.14 -11.49 16.73
CA LEU A 258 13.64 -12.79 16.26
C LEU A 258 12.71 -13.40 15.19
N ALA A 259 11.39 -13.23 15.33
CA ALA A 259 10.42 -13.65 14.32
C ALA A 259 10.56 -12.85 13.01
N LEU A 260 10.77 -11.53 13.11
CA LEU A 260 11.07 -10.67 11.96
C LEU A 260 12.34 -11.13 11.24
N GLU A 261 13.44 -11.36 11.96
CA GLU A 261 14.72 -11.83 11.42
C GLU A 261 14.59 -13.17 10.66
N LYS A 262 13.61 -14.00 11.03
CA LYS A 262 13.30 -15.27 10.36
C LYS A 262 12.29 -15.14 9.21
N GLY A 263 11.84 -13.93 8.89
CA GLY A 263 10.84 -13.67 7.84
C GLY A 263 9.41 -14.10 8.22
N LYS A 264 9.13 -14.36 9.51
CA LYS A 264 7.81 -14.79 9.98
C LYS A 264 6.94 -13.58 10.35
N PHE A 265 6.44 -12.88 9.33
CA PHE A 265 5.76 -11.61 9.54
C PHE A 265 4.46 -11.71 10.32
N ASP A 266 3.64 -12.73 10.08
CA ASP A 266 2.36 -12.89 10.80
C ASP A 266 2.60 -13.17 12.29
N GLU A 267 3.52 -14.09 12.61
CA GLU A 267 3.92 -14.39 13.99
C GLU A 267 4.49 -13.14 14.68
N ALA A 268 5.35 -12.38 14.00
CA ALA A 268 5.88 -11.13 14.50
C ALA A 268 4.78 -10.07 14.73
N ALA A 269 3.79 -9.98 13.84
CA ALA A 269 2.66 -9.06 13.97
C ALA A 269 1.88 -9.34 15.25
N ASP A 270 1.51 -10.60 15.47
CA ASP A 270 0.74 -11.03 16.63
C ASP A 270 1.51 -10.82 17.94
N ILE A 271 2.84 -11.01 17.93
CA ILE A 271 3.67 -10.72 19.10
C ILE A 271 3.74 -9.19 19.36
N ALA A 272 3.96 -8.39 18.32
CA ALA A 272 4.02 -6.93 18.45
C ALA A 272 2.68 -6.34 18.93
N GLU A 273 1.56 -6.84 18.44
CA GLU A 273 0.23 -6.42 18.90
C GLU A 273 -0.02 -6.78 20.37
N ARG A 274 0.37 -7.98 20.80
CA ARG A 274 0.31 -8.37 22.22
C ARG A 274 1.19 -7.48 23.10
N ALA A 275 2.42 -7.20 22.65
CA ALA A 275 3.32 -6.29 23.35
C ALA A 275 2.73 -4.88 23.47
N GLY A 276 2.10 -4.37 22.42
CA GLY A 276 1.41 -3.08 22.41
C GLY A 276 0.15 -3.05 23.28
N GLY A 277 -0.57 -4.18 23.41
CA GLY A 277 -1.65 -4.36 24.37
C GLY A 277 -1.14 -4.25 25.81
N HIS A 278 -0.16 -5.08 26.17
CA HIS A 278 0.43 -5.06 27.51
C HIS A 278 1.07 -3.72 27.87
N LEU A 279 1.76 -3.05 26.93
CA LEU A 279 2.32 -1.73 27.20
C LEU A 279 1.25 -0.70 27.57
N ARG A 280 0.06 -0.75 26.93
CA ARG A 280 -1.05 0.14 27.27
C ARG A 280 -1.59 -0.16 28.67
N GLU A 281 -1.83 -1.43 28.97
CA GLU A 281 -2.30 -1.89 30.29
C GLU A 281 -1.34 -1.46 31.40
N VAL A 282 -0.05 -1.77 31.24
CA VAL A 282 1.00 -1.43 32.21
C VAL A 282 1.12 0.08 32.40
N ARG A 283 1.00 0.87 31.32
CA ARG A 283 1.06 2.34 31.41
C ARG A 283 -0.15 2.92 32.14
N GLU A 284 -1.33 2.35 31.96
CA GLU A 284 -2.54 2.73 32.70
C GLU A 284 -2.43 2.37 34.18
N GLU A 285 -1.96 1.16 34.49
CA GLU A 285 -1.69 0.72 35.87
C GLU A 285 -0.67 1.66 36.54
N TYR A 286 0.44 1.98 35.87
CA TYR A 286 1.45 2.92 36.38
C TYR A 286 0.89 4.32 36.62
N ARG A 287 0.15 4.90 35.67
CA ARG A 287 -0.44 6.25 35.81
C ARG A 287 -1.42 6.32 36.97
N SER A 288 -2.30 5.32 37.09
CA SER A 288 -3.23 5.21 38.21
C SER A 288 -2.47 5.11 39.54
N LEU A 289 -1.41 4.30 39.58
CA LEU A 289 -0.60 4.11 40.76
C LEU A 289 0.18 5.36 41.18
N VAL A 290 0.75 6.11 40.25
CA VAL A 290 1.45 7.38 40.53
C VAL A 290 0.48 8.38 41.17
N LEU A 291 -0.77 8.46 40.70
CA LEU A 291 -1.79 9.31 41.31
C LEU A 291 -2.13 8.84 42.74
N LYS A 292 -2.35 7.54 42.94
CA LYS A 292 -2.60 6.96 44.26
C LYS A 292 -1.44 7.18 45.22
N GLN A 293 -0.20 7.00 44.75
CA GLN A 293 1.01 7.25 45.52
C GLN A 293 1.05 8.69 46.01
N ARG A 294 0.76 9.66 45.13
CA ARG A 294 0.67 11.08 45.51
C ARG A 294 -0.40 11.32 46.57
N THR A 295 -1.59 10.71 46.44
CA THR A 295 -2.63 10.84 47.47
C THR A 295 -2.22 10.23 48.82
N ALA A 296 -1.50 9.11 48.81
CA ALA A 296 -0.96 8.52 50.03
C ALA A 296 0.13 9.40 50.67
N GLU A 297 1.00 10.01 49.84
CA GLU A 297 2.04 10.96 50.29
C GLU A 297 1.44 12.23 50.91
N ASP A 298 0.42 12.80 50.28
CA ASP A 298 -0.31 13.93 50.84
C ASP A 298 -1.00 13.50 52.15
N ALA A 299 -1.52 12.27 52.20
CA ALA A 299 -2.18 11.77 53.38
C ALA A 299 -1.26 11.63 54.60
N ILE A 300 -0.08 11.07 54.37
CA ILE A 300 1.01 10.93 55.33
C ILE A 300 1.50 12.30 55.77
N ARG A 301 1.75 13.23 54.84
CA ARG A 301 2.24 14.58 55.16
C ARG A 301 1.28 15.34 56.07
N GLU A 302 -0.03 15.27 55.82
CA GLU A 302 -1.03 15.90 56.68
C GLU A 302 -0.98 15.34 58.12
N VAL A 303 -0.88 14.02 58.26
CA VAL A 303 -0.77 13.35 59.57
C VAL A 303 0.53 13.73 60.28
N GLU A 304 1.64 13.88 59.55
CA GLU A 304 2.91 14.38 60.09
C GLU A 304 2.81 15.84 60.54
N THR A 305 2.06 16.70 59.82
CA THR A 305 1.83 18.08 60.25
C THR A 305 1.03 18.16 61.55
N TRP A 306 0.20 17.15 61.84
CA TRP A 306 -0.49 17.01 63.13
C TRP A 306 0.37 16.33 64.21
N GLY A 307 1.67 16.15 63.96
CA GLY A 307 2.64 15.61 64.93
C GLY A 307 2.59 14.10 65.17
N PHE A 308 1.86 13.33 64.35
CA PHE A 308 1.94 11.87 64.42
C PHE A 308 3.27 11.32 63.92
N ASN A 309 3.71 10.23 64.52
CA ASN A 309 4.83 9.44 64.03
C ASN A 309 4.40 8.55 62.84
N ALA A 310 4.50 9.07 61.62
CA ALA A 310 4.12 8.37 60.39
C ALA A 310 5.21 7.41 59.84
N LYS A 311 6.08 6.85 60.70
CA LYS A 311 7.15 5.91 60.27
C LYS A 311 6.63 4.68 59.54
N GLU A 312 5.56 4.07 60.04
CA GLU A 312 4.95 2.87 59.46
C GLU A 312 4.39 3.14 58.05
N PRO A 313 3.47 4.11 57.83
CA PRO A 313 2.98 4.37 56.48
C PRO A 313 4.07 4.86 55.53
N ARG A 314 5.12 5.55 56.02
CA ARG A 314 6.32 5.87 55.22
C ARG A 314 7.09 4.64 54.76
N ALA A 315 7.29 3.66 55.65
CA ALA A 315 7.98 2.42 55.31
C ALA A 315 7.20 1.61 54.27
N ILE A 316 5.89 1.47 54.44
CA ILE A 316 5.01 0.78 53.48
C ILE A 316 5.04 1.49 52.11
N LEU A 317 5.02 2.83 52.10
CA LEU A 317 5.10 3.60 50.85
C LEU A 317 6.47 3.44 50.17
N GLN A 318 7.56 3.32 50.95
CA GLN A 318 8.89 3.05 50.41
C GLN A 318 8.96 1.65 49.76
N ASP A 319 8.37 0.63 50.39
CA ASP A 319 8.22 -0.70 49.80
C ASP A 319 7.44 -0.62 48.48
N ALA A 320 6.32 0.12 48.45
CA ALA A 320 5.54 0.33 47.24
C ALA A 320 6.37 0.94 46.09
N ARG A 321 7.20 1.95 46.40
CA ARG A 321 8.12 2.55 45.40
C ARG A 321 9.15 1.55 44.87
N SER A 322 9.69 0.68 45.73
CA SER A 322 10.61 -0.38 45.30
C SER A 322 9.94 -1.36 44.34
N LEU A 323 8.67 -1.71 44.59
CA LEU A 323 7.86 -2.56 43.73
C LEU A 323 7.53 -1.89 42.39
N MET A 324 7.28 -0.58 42.38
CA MET A 324 7.10 0.21 41.15
C MET A 324 8.35 0.20 40.27
N VAL A 325 9.54 0.38 40.88
CA VAL A 325 10.82 0.30 40.16
C VAL A 325 11.05 -1.11 39.61
N ALA A 326 10.61 -2.14 40.32
CA ALA A 326 10.68 -3.53 39.86
C ALA A 326 9.60 -3.88 38.80
N GLY A 327 8.73 -2.94 38.40
CA GLY A 327 7.65 -3.18 37.44
C GLY A 327 6.46 -3.97 38.00
N LYS A 328 6.40 -4.20 39.31
CA LYS A 328 5.33 -4.97 39.98
C LYS A 328 4.17 -4.09 40.39
N TYR A 329 3.48 -3.51 39.41
CA TYR A 329 2.48 -2.46 39.65
C TYR A 329 1.26 -2.89 40.46
N ARG A 330 0.78 -4.12 40.27
CA ARG A 330 -0.35 -4.65 41.07
C ARG A 330 0.01 -4.82 42.54
N GLU A 331 1.17 -5.38 42.84
CA GLU A 331 1.66 -5.52 44.22
C GLU A 331 1.92 -4.15 44.85
N ALA A 332 2.50 -3.22 44.08
CA ALA A 332 2.72 -1.85 44.53
C ALA A 332 1.41 -1.11 44.83
N ALA A 333 0.35 -1.32 44.04
CA ALA A 333 -0.95 -0.74 44.28
C ALA A 333 -1.55 -1.15 45.64
N VAL A 334 -1.41 -2.43 46.01
CA VAL A 334 -1.84 -2.92 47.33
C VAL A 334 -1.08 -2.19 48.44
N ARG A 335 0.25 -2.08 48.33
CA ARG A 335 1.07 -1.37 49.33
C ARG A 335 0.77 0.13 49.41
N VAL A 336 0.47 0.80 48.29
CA VAL A 336 0.06 2.21 48.31
C VAL A 336 -1.27 2.38 49.06
N GLU A 337 -2.24 1.51 48.84
CA GLU A 337 -3.52 1.56 49.56
C GLU A 337 -3.34 1.24 51.05
N GLU A 338 -2.49 0.26 51.40
CA GLU A 338 -2.13 -0.02 52.80
C GLU A 338 -1.49 1.19 53.48
N ALA A 339 -0.55 1.87 52.84
CA ALA A 339 0.06 3.09 53.35
C ALA A 339 -0.98 4.20 53.55
N ARG A 340 -1.92 4.33 52.60
CA ARG A 340 -3.03 5.28 52.68
C ARG A 340 -3.97 4.95 53.85
N HIS A 341 -4.35 3.69 54.02
CA HIS A 341 -5.21 3.25 55.12
C HIS A 341 -4.54 3.42 56.48
N ALA A 342 -3.25 3.11 56.60
CA ALA A 342 -2.49 3.38 57.81
C ALA A 342 -2.45 4.88 58.16
N ALA A 343 -2.27 5.75 57.15
CA ALA A 343 -2.38 7.19 57.35
C ALA A 343 -3.80 7.62 57.75
N GLN A 344 -4.84 7.07 57.12
CA GLN A 344 -6.23 7.35 57.46
C GLN A 344 -6.59 6.92 58.90
N ALA A 345 -6.12 5.77 59.35
CA ALA A 345 -6.32 5.31 60.73
C ALA A 345 -5.75 6.32 61.73
N LEU A 346 -4.57 6.89 61.45
CA LEU A 346 -4.01 7.97 62.27
C LEU A 346 -4.91 9.22 62.26
N ARG A 347 -5.50 9.58 61.11
CA ARG A 347 -6.48 10.70 61.06
C ARG A 347 -7.73 10.42 61.89
N GLU A 348 -8.23 9.20 61.83
CA GLU A 348 -9.39 8.78 62.61
C GLU A 348 -9.10 8.87 64.11
N THR A 349 -7.89 8.50 64.55
CA THR A 349 -7.49 8.69 65.96
C THR A 349 -7.50 10.16 66.37
N HIS A 350 -6.98 11.08 65.54
CA HIS A 350 -7.06 12.51 65.82
C HIS A 350 -8.51 13.02 65.88
N ARG A 351 -9.36 12.61 64.93
CA ARG A 351 -10.79 12.98 64.95
C ARG A 351 -11.52 12.43 66.16
N ALA A 352 -11.22 11.20 66.57
CA ALA A 352 -11.81 10.57 67.75
C ALA A 352 -11.39 11.29 69.04
N SER A 353 -10.10 11.63 69.19
CA SER A 353 -9.60 12.42 70.32
C SER A 353 -10.22 13.82 70.36
N ALA A 354 -10.33 14.51 69.21
CA ALA A 354 -11.00 15.82 69.12
C ALA A 354 -12.48 15.75 69.49
N ALA A 355 -13.20 14.73 68.98
CA ALA A 355 -14.61 14.51 69.31
C ALA A 355 -14.80 14.21 70.81
N ARG A 356 -13.88 13.44 71.41
CA ARG A 356 -13.90 13.12 72.85
C ARG A 356 -13.65 14.35 73.72
N ILE A 357 -12.70 15.20 73.35
CA ILE A 357 -12.50 16.51 74.00
C ILE A 357 -13.80 17.33 73.96
N ALA A 358 -14.42 17.45 72.77
CA ALA A 358 -15.64 18.23 72.60
C ALA A 358 -16.82 17.67 73.41
N GLU A 359 -16.95 16.35 73.50
CA GLU A 359 -17.98 15.71 74.35
C GLU A 359 -17.71 15.97 75.83
N MET A 360 -16.48 15.78 76.29
CA MET A 360 -16.12 16.02 77.70
C MET A 360 -16.27 17.49 78.09
N ARG A 361 -16.04 18.44 77.17
CA ARG A 361 -16.36 19.86 77.36
C ARG A 361 -17.86 20.08 77.60
N ARG A 362 -18.74 19.35 76.89
CA ARG A 362 -20.19 19.38 77.15
C ARG A 362 -20.53 18.81 78.53
N SER A 363 -19.91 17.70 78.93
CA SER A 363 -20.11 17.09 80.24
C SER A 363 -19.68 18.00 81.40
N ILE A 364 -18.58 18.75 81.25
CA ILE A 364 -18.15 19.75 82.25
C ILE A 364 -19.24 20.78 82.52
N VAL A 365 -19.94 21.27 81.48
CA VAL A 365 -21.04 22.24 81.65
C VAL A 365 -22.15 21.66 82.53
N ALA A 366 -22.47 20.37 82.38
CA ALA A 366 -23.48 19.69 83.19
C ALA A 366 -23.05 19.48 84.65
N VAL A 367 -21.76 19.19 84.90
CA VAL A 367 -21.20 18.90 86.23
C VAL A 367 -20.82 20.17 87.01
N ARG A 368 -20.65 21.31 86.33
CA ARG A 368 -20.19 22.57 86.93
C ARG A 368 -21.08 23.08 88.08
N SER A 369 -22.37 22.76 88.07
CA SER A 369 -23.32 23.12 89.13
C SER A 369 -23.30 22.19 90.34
N THR A 370 -22.90 20.93 90.17
CA THR A 370 -22.90 19.90 91.23
C THR A 370 -21.54 19.71 91.89
N SER A 371 -20.43 19.81 91.14
CA SER A 371 -19.07 19.74 91.69
C SER A 371 -18.15 20.78 91.02
N PRO A 372 -18.13 22.03 91.53
CA PRO A 372 -17.40 23.12 90.88
C PRO A 372 -15.88 22.91 90.89
N ARG A 373 -15.33 22.22 91.90
CA ARG A 373 -13.90 21.92 91.98
C ARG A 373 -13.48 20.85 90.97
N SER A 374 -14.20 19.73 90.89
CA SER A 374 -13.94 18.66 89.90
C SER A 374 -14.11 19.17 88.47
N ALA A 375 -15.12 20.01 88.22
CA ALA A 375 -15.35 20.63 86.92
C ALA A 375 -14.20 21.58 86.52
N ALA A 376 -13.64 22.35 87.45
CA ALA A 376 -12.50 23.24 87.18
C ALA A 376 -11.20 22.45 86.89
N GLU A 377 -10.95 21.38 87.65
CA GLU A 377 -9.79 20.50 87.43
C GLU A 377 -9.90 19.73 86.10
N ALA A 378 -11.09 19.24 85.75
CA ALA A 378 -11.36 18.63 84.44
C ALA A 378 -11.21 19.63 83.28
N ASP A 379 -11.63 20.89 83.44
CA ASP A 379 -11.53 21.93 82.41
C ASP A 379 -10.07 22.32 82.12
N ALA A 380 -9.23 22.36 83.16
CA ALA A 380 -7.80 22.57 83.01
C ALA A 380 -7.12 21.40 82.28
N LEU A 381 -7.52 20.15 82.58
CA LEU A 381 -7.01 18.96 81.91
C LEU A 381 -7.46 18.90 80.44
N LEU A 382 -8.70 19.27 80.11
CA LEU A 382 -9.16 19.34 78.72
C LEU A 382 -8.47 20.46 77.94
N THR A 383 -8.26 21.63 78.55
CA THR A 383 -7.49 22.72 77.90
C THR A 383 -6.05 22.28 77.61
N ARG A 384 -5.44 21.50 78.51
CA ARG A 384 -4.12 20.90 78.28
C ARG A 384 -4.17 19.77 77.24
N ALA A 385 -5.25 19.00 77.18
CA ALA A 385 -5.45 17.97 76.18
C ALA A 385 -5.64 18.58 74.78
N GLU A 386 -6.33 19.73 74.66
CA GLU A 386 -6.48 20.50 73.42
C GLU A 386 -5.13 21.01 72.91
N THR A 387 -4.33 21.67 73.75
CA THR A 387 -3.00 22.12 73.33
C THR A 387 -2.08 20.96 72.96
N LEU A 388 -2.14 19.85 73.71
CA LEU A 388 -1.38 18.64 73.37
C LEU A 388 -1.88 17.95 72.10
N LEU A 389 -3.17 18.08 71.76
CA LEU A 389 -3.72 17.60 70.50
C LEU A 389 -3.20 18.45 69.33
N GLU A 390 -3.21 19.78 69.47
CA GLU A 390 -2.66 20.73 68.50
C GLU A 390 -1.15 20.57 68.30
N GLU A 391 -0.41 20.24 69.37
CA GLU A 391 1.02 19.90 69.33
C GLU A 391 1.30 18.48 68.83
N GLY A 392 0.27 17.67 68.58
CA GLY A 392 0.40 16.29 68.11
C GLY A 392 0.94 15.30 69.13
N ARG A 393 0.85 15.62 70.42
CA ARG A 393 1.32 14.80 71.55
C ARG A 393 0.19 13.89 72.07
N TYR A 394 -0.33 13.03 71.19
CA TYR A 394 -1.53 12.20 71.43
C TYR A 394 -1.48 11.31 72.66
N ARG A 395 -0.33 10.71 72.99
CA ARG A 395 -0.21 9.87 74.20
C ARG A 395 -0.46 10.68 75.47
N ALA A 396 0.12 11.88 75.56
CA ALA A 396 -0.08 12.78 76.68
C ALA A 396 -1.49 13.41 76.65
N CYS A 397 -2.04 13.65 75.46
CA CYS A 397 -3.44 14.06 75.28
C CYS A 397 -4.40 13.00 75.85
N GLU A 398 -4.23 11.73 75.48
CA GLU A 398 -5.07 10.62 75.93
C GLU A 398 -4.95 10.37 77.44
N GLU A 399 -3.75 10.49 78.02
CA GLU A 399 -3.55 10.43 79.48
C GLU A 399 -4.36 11.54 80.20
N ASN A 400 -4.34 12.78 79.69
CA ASN A 400 -5.16 13.86 80.24
C ASN A 400 -6.67 13.63 80.03
N LEU A 401 -7.07 13.06 78.89
CA LEU A 401 -8.46 12.70 78.63
C LEU A 401 -8.96 11.59 79.56
N GLN A 402 -8.13 10.61 79.87
CA GLN A 402 -8.47 9.55 80.83
C GLN A 402 -8.64 10.13 82.24
N ILE A 403 -7.70 10.96 82.70
CA ILE A 403 -7.79 11.61 84.03
C ILE A 403 -9.03 12.51 84.09
N ALA A 404 -9.27 13.32 83.06
CA ALA A 404 -10.46 14.17 82.99
C ALA A 404 -11.76 13.34 82.99
N SER A 405 -11.75 12.16 82.37
CA SER A 405 -12.94 11.28 82.35
C SER A 405 -13.26 10.71 83.72
N LEU A 406 -12.24 10.34 84.51
CA LEU A 406 -12.43 9.85 85.88
C LEU A 406 -13.03 10.94 86.78
N LEU A 407 -12.57 12.19 86.66
CA LEU A 407 -13.10 13.33 87.42
C LEU A 407 -14.55 13.68 87.08
N LEU A 408 -15.02 13.30 85.89
CA LEU A 408 -16.39 13.51 85.43
C LEU A 408 -17.31 12.33 85.78
N VAL A 409 -16.78 11.10 85.85
CA VAL A 409 -17.54 9.88 86.22
C VAL A 409 -17.82 9.81 87.73
N ASP A 410 -16.91 10.31 88.58
CA ASP A 410 -17.09 10.31 90.05
C ASP A 410 -18.24 11.21 90.55
N VAL A 411 -18.91 11.96 89.66
CA VAL A 411 -20.08 12.79 90.01
C VAL A 411 -21.41 12.17 89.54
N ASP A 412 -21.37 11.19 88.63
CA ASP A 412 -22.57 10.54 88.09
C ASP A 412 -23.10 9.37 88.95
N THR A 413 -22.34 8.89 89.95
CA THR A 413 -22.80 7.82 90.86
C THR A 413 -23.74 8.30 91.97
N ALA A 414 -24.04 9.60 92.05
CA ALA A 414 -24.96 10.20 93.02
C ALA A 414 -26.32 10.60 92.42
N LYS A 415 -26.86 9.83 91.48
CA LYS A 415 -28.22 10.05 90.93
C LYS A 415 -29.07 8.78 91.06
N PRO A 416 -30.23 8.80 91.75
CA PRO A 416 -31.13 7.65 91.83
C PRO A 416 -31.74 7.35 90.45
N PRO A 417 -32.10 6.08 90.16
CA PRO A 417 -32.60 5.67 88.87
C PRO A 417 -33.96 6.33 88.57
N GLY A 418 -33.97 7.22 87.58
CA GLY A 418 -35.19 7.73 86.96
C GLY A 418 -35.81 6.68 86.02
N PRO A 419 -37.12 6.75 85.76
CA PRO A 419 -37.89 5.69 85.12
C PRO A 419 -37.50 5.50 83.64
N PRO A 420 -37.71 4.30 83.07
CA PRO A 420 -37.29 3.97 81.72
C PRO A 420 -37.97 4.85 80.66
N PRO A 421 -37.28 5.20 79.56
CA PRO A 421 -37.90 5.90 78.44
C PRO A 421 -38.94 4.99 77.76
N GLY A 422 -40.16 5.51 77.64
CA GLY A 422 -41.27 4.84 76.99
C GLY A 422 -41.10 4.77 75.47
N LEU A 423 -41.75 3.76 74.88
CA LEU A 423 -41.89 3.41 73.46
C LEU A 423 -42.33 4.55 72.50
N ALA A 424 -42.53 5.78 72.99
CA ALA A 424 -42.99 6.92 72.19
C ALA A 424 -41.85 7.65 71.44
N SER A 425 -40.59 7.57 71.88
CA SER A 425 -39.45 8.24 71.20
C SER A 425 -38.85 7.42 70.05
N ILE A 426 -39.10 6.11 70.00
CA ILE A 426 -38.64 5.21 68.93
C ILE A 426 -39.56 5.30 67.69
N LEU A 427 -40.81 5.74 67.85
CA LEU A 427 -41.77 5.89 66.74
C LEU A 427 -41.75 7.26 66.04
N GLN A 428 -40.94 8.21 66.52
CA GLN A 428 -40.83 9.56 65.94
C GLN A 428 -39.52 9.79 65.15
N ALA A 429 -38.53 8.90 65.28
CA ALA A 429 -37.31 8.90 64.47
C ALA A 429 -37.38 8.02 63.20
N ALA A 430 -38.52 7.38 62.94
CA ALA A 430 -38.74 6.50 61.79
C ALA A 430 -39.67 7.11 60.71
N ARG A 431 -39.87 8.44 60.70
CA ARG A 431 -40.85 9.10 59.82
C ARG A 431 -40.34 10.23 58.93
N GLU A 432 -39.03 10.41 58.79
CA GLU A 432 -38.46 11.39 57.85
C GLU A 432 -37.26 10.81 57.09
N ILE A 433 -37.53 9.92 56.13
CA ILE A 433 -36.62 9.63 55.01
C ILE A 433 -37.49 9.45 53.77
N GLU A 434 -37.67 10.51 52.99
CA GLU A 434 -38.24 10.42 51.64
C GLU A 434 -37.14 9.94 50.67
N PRO A 435 -37.40 8.93 49.83
CA PRO A 435 -36.40 8.41 48.90
C PRO A 435 -36.13 9.40 47.75
N THR A 436 -34.86 9.77 47.55
CA THR A 436 -34.38 10.60 46.44
C THR A 436 -33.80 9.74 45.31
N CYS A 437 -33.83 10.26 44.07
CA CYS A 437 -33.34 9.57 42.88
C CYS A 437 -31.79 9.47 42.89
N PRO A 438 -31.17 8.27 42.79
CA PRO A 438 -29.72 8.08 42.92
C PRO A 438 -28.87 8.65 41.77
N THR A 439 -29.49 9.16 40.71
CA THR A 439 -28.78 9.71 39.54
C THR A 439 -28.75 11.24 39.51
N CYS A 440 -29.70 11.92 40.15
CA CYS A 440 -29.85 13.37 40.07
C CYS A 440 -30.33 14.06 41.37
N ASP A 441 -30.46 13.31 42.47
CA ASP A 441 -30.92 13.79 43.80
C ASP A 441 -32.30 14.49 43.83
N GLY A 442 -33.12 14.34 42.78
CA GLY A 442 -34.49 14.88 42.74
C GLY A 442 -35.54 13.99 43.44
N PRO A 443 -36.72 14.55 43.79
CA PRO A 443 -37.81 13.79 44.42
C PRO A 443 -38.45 12.78 43.46
N LEU A 444 -38.70 11.56 43.94
CA LEU A 444 -39.36 10.49 43.18
C LEU A 444 -40.89 10.63 43.27
N ALA A 445 -41.62 10.31 42.19
CA ALA A 445 -43.07 10.17 42.25
C ALA A 445 -43.47 8.92 43.05
N ASN A 446 -44.72 8.87 43.53
CA ASN A 446 -45.23 7.77 44.37
C ASN A 446 -45.22 6.37 43.72
N ASP A 447 -44.90 6.28 42.43
CA ASP A 447 -44.71 5.04 41.67
C ASP A 447 -43.22 4.66 41.46
N GLY A 448 -42.28 5.41 42.06
CA GLY A 448 -40.85 5.16 41.98
C GLY A 448 -40.17 5.70 40.71
N THR A 449 -40.87 6.49 39.89
CA THR A 449 -40.30 7.08 38.66
C THR A 449 -39.86 8.53 38.88
N CYS A 450 -38.73 8.92 38.27
CA CYS A 450 -38.22 10.30 38.33
C CYS A 450 -38.67 11.08 37.08
N PRO A 451 -39.55 12.10 37.22
CA PRO A 451 -40.13 12.81 36.07
C PRO A 451 -39.13 13.66 35.26
N THR A 452 -37.89 13.83 35.74
CA THR A 452 -36.82 14.58 35.07
C THR A 452 -35.94 13.69 34.17
N CYS A 453 -35.98 12.36 34.33
CA CYS A 453 -35.06 11.41 33.68
C CYS A 453 -35.71 10.53 32.59
N SER A 454 -37.02 10.69 32.35
CA SER A 454 -37.77 9.89 31.39
C SER A 454 -38.39 10.78 30.31
N ALA A 455 -37.62 11.01 29.23
CA ALA A 455 -38.11 11.57 27.98
C ALA A 455 -37.44 10.88 26.77
N LEU A 456 -38.28 10.17 26.01
CA LEU A 456 -38.28 9.83 24.57
C LEU A 456 -36.98 9.94 23.74
N PRO A 457 -36.77 8.97 22.84
CA PRO A 457 -36.27 9.26 21.50
C PRO A 457 -37.27 8.84 20.41
N GLU A 458 -37.63 9.79 19.55
CA GLU A 458 -38.01 9.59 18.15
C GLU A 458 -37.31 10.70 17.33
N PRO A 459 -37.09 10.58 16.01
CA PRO A 459 -37.22 9.41 15.13
C PRO A 459 -35.93 9.11 14.35
N ALA A 460 -35.94 7.98 13.64
CA ALA A 460 -34.92 7.60 12.67
C ALA A 460 -34.77 8.66 11.57
N ASN A 461 -33.55 9.13 11.35
CA ASN A 461 -33.19 9.95 10.20
C ASN A 461 -32.90 9.02 9.01
N PRO A 462 -33.49 9.25 7.83
CA PRO A 462 -33.31 8.39 6.66
C PRO A 462 -31.87 8.42 6.15
N GLU A 463 -31.42 7.27 5.66
CA GLU A 463 -30.13 7.09 5.00
C GLU A 463 -29.91 8.16 3.90
N PRO A 464 -28.78 8.86 3.90
CA PRO A 464 -28.38 9.63 2.74
C PRO A 464 -28.06 8.64 1.61
N LEU A 465 -28.89 8.66 0.56
CA LEU A 465 -28.57 8.07 -0.74
C LEU A 465 -27.15 8.50 -1.12
N SER A 466 -26.23 7.54 -1.12
CA SER A 466 -24.82 7.84 -1.26
C SER A 466 -24.55 8.47 -2.64
N PRO A 467 -23.74 9.55 -2.71
CA PRO A 467 -23.19 10.05 -3.98
C PRO A 467 -22.43 8.96 -4.77
N ILE A 468 -22.09 7.86 -4.11
CA ILE A 468 -21.51 6.64 -4.69
C ILE A 468 -22.50 5.94 -5.64
N ARG A 469 -23.80 5.84 -5.30
CA ARG A 469 -24.79 5.19 -6.19
C ARG A 469 -25.04 6.01 -7.45
N ARG A 470 -24.98 7.34 -7.35
CA ARG A 470 -25.06 8.28 -8.49
C ARG A 470 -23.78 8.23 -9.34
N ALA A 471 -22.60 8.18 -8.71
CA ALA A 471 -21.33 8.00 -9.40
C ALA A 471 -21.21 6.64 -10.13
N VAL A 472 -21.82 5.58 -9.60
CA VAL A 472 -21.87 4.24 -10.23
C VAL A 472 -22.82 4.23 -11.43
N GLU A 473 -23.97 4.92 -11.36
CA GLU A 473 -24.88 5.10 -12.50
C GLU A 473 -24.27 5.98 -13.60
N ASP A 474 -23.56 7.05 -13.23
CA ASP A 474 -22.85 7.92 -14.18
C ASP A 474 -21.67 7.19 -14.83
N ALA A 475 -20.92 6.39 -14.09
CA ALA A 475 -19.85 5.54 -14.63
C ALA A 475 -20.40 4.47 -15.60
N LYS A 476 -21.55 3.85 -15.30
CA LYS A 476 -22.23 2.91 -16.21
C LYS A 476 -22.70 3.58 -17.50
N ARG A 477 -23.16 4.84 -17.45
CA ARG A 477 -23.52 5.63 -18.64
C ARG A 477 -22.30 6.00 -19.49
N VAL A 478 -21.17 6.33 -18.86
CA VAL A 478 -19.91 6.63 -19.56
C VAL A 478 -19.33 5.39 -20.22
N VAL A 479 -19.35 4.23 -19.56
CA VAL A 479 -18.93 2.94 -20.16
C VAL A 479 -19.82 2.57 -21.35
N ALA A 480 -21.14 2.73 -21.24
CA ALA A 480 -22.07 2.49 -22.35
C ALA A 480 -22.00 3.53 -23.49
N ALA A 481 -21.33 4.66 -23.28
CA ALA A 481 -21.00 5.63 -24.33
C ALA A 481 -19.67 5.29 -25.01
N ILE A 482 -18.67 4.86 -24.23
CA ILE A 482 -17.37 4.37 -24.71
C ILE A 482 -17.51 3.09 -25.56
N GLU A 483 -18.42 2.18 -25.20
CA GLU A 483 -18.72 0.98 -26.00
C GLU A 483 -19.39 1.31 -27.35
N ARG A 484 -20.14 2.42 -27.44
CA ARG A 484 -20.69 2.95 -28.71
C ARG A 484 -19.61 3.61 -29.57
N ASP A 485 -18.62 4.27 -28.96
CA ASP A 485 -17.47 4.85 -29.65
C ASP A 485 -16.41 3.80 -30.07
N HIS A 486 -16.36 2.64 -29.41
CA HIS A 486 -15.51 1.52 -29.85
C HIS A 486 -16.08 0.75 -31.03
N GLY A 487 -17.41 0.76 -31.23
CA GLY A 487 -18.05 0.24 -32.45
C GLY A 487 -17.63 1.01 -33.71
N THR A 488 -17.46 2.33 -33.60
CA THR A 488 -17.03 3.20 -34.71
C THR A 488 -15.51 3.15 -34.95
N LEU A 489 -14.70 2.85 -33.93
CA LEU A 489 -13.26 2.61 -34.09
C LEU A 489 -12.93 1.25 -34.73
N ALA A 490 -13.77 0.23 -34.56
CA ALA A 490 -13.61 -1.06 -35.23
C ALA A 490 -13.89 -0.97 -36.75
N GLU A 491 -14.86 -0.15 -37.16
CA GLU A 491 -15.10 0.20 -38.57
C GLU A 491 -13.97 1.07 -39.15
N GLN A 492 -13.36 1.96 -38.36
CA GLN A 492 -12.19 2.75 -38.80
C GLN A 492 -10.89 1.92 -38.90
N ALA A 493 -10.72 0.88 -38.08
CA ALA A 493 -9.60 -0.05 -38.18
C ALA A 493 -9.72 -0.98 -39.40
N ALA A 494 -10.95 -1.36 -39.78
CA ALA A 494 -11.20 -2.07 -41.04
C ALA A 494 -10.93 -1.18 -42.27
N ALA A 495 -11.19 0.12 -42.18
CA ALA A 495 -10.89 1.10 -43.23
C ALA A 495 -9.37 1.41 -43.38
N ALA A 496 -8.56 1.25 -42.33
CA ALA A 496 -7.11 1.50 -42.38
C ALA A 496 -6.30 0.38 -43.07
N VAL A 497 -6.93 -0.74 -43.43
CA VAL A 497 -6.31 -1.87 -44.17
C VAL A 497 -6.36 -1.65 -45.70
N GLN A 498 -7.06 -0.62 -46.19
CA GLN A 498 -7.28 -0.38 -47.63
C GLN A 498 -6.58 0.87 -48.19
N GLY A 499 -5.29 1.08 -47.84
CA GLY A 499 -4.46 2.13 -48.44
C GLY A 499 -3.63 1.64 -49.63
N CYS A 500 -3.43 2.50 -50.64
CA CYS A 500 -2.56 2.25 -51.80
C CYS A 500 -1.15 1.77 -51.40
N ALA A 501 -0.68 0.66 -51.98
CA ALA A 501 0.59 0.03 -51.63
C ALA A 501 1.85 0.89 -51.88
N MET A 502 1.73 1.94 -52.71
CA MET A 502 2.84 2.83 -53.09
C MET A 502 2.88 4.14 -52.29
N CYS A 503 1.73 4.69 -51.88
CA CYS A 503 1.68 6.04 -51.28
C CYS A 503 0.68 6.19 -50.12
N GLY A 504 -0.12 5.17 -49.82
CA GLY A 504 -1.14 5.21 -48.76
C GLY A 504 -2.42 5.99 -49.11
N GLY A 505 -2.58 6.51 -50.32
CA GLY A 505 -3.81 7.20 -50.77
C GLY A 505 -5.00 6.27 -51.05
N PRO A 506 -6.25 6.80 -51.16
CA PRO A 506 -7.47 6.01 -51.33
C PRO A 506 -7.54 5.31 -52.70
N LEU A 507 -7.94 4.04 -52.71
CA LEU A 507 -8.10 3.21 -53.93
C LEU A 507 -9.40 3.55 -54.66
N GLY A 508 -9.40 3.52 -56.00
CA GLY A 508 -10.58 3.72 -56.82
C GLY A 508 -11.07 2.41 -57.41
N GLY A 509 -11.95 1.67 -56.72
CA GLY A 509 -12.47 0.38 -57.16
C GLY A 509 -11.58 -0.82 -56.81
N GLU A 510 -11.70 -1.94 -57.52
CA GLU A 510 -11.01 -3.23 -57.26
C GLU A 510 -9.48 -3.24 -57.55
N ASP A 511 -8.86 -2.08 -57.66
CA ASP A 511 -7.46 -1.93 -58.03
C ASP A 511 -6.50 -1.82 -56.83
N LEU A 512 -5.30 -2.41 -56.97
CA LEU A 512 -4.21 -2.39 -55.97
C LEU A 512 -3.46 -1.04 -55.85
N LEU A 513 -3.77 -0.05 -56.69
CA LEU A 513 -3.11 1.26 -56.77
C LEU A 513 -4.13 2.39 -56.90
N CYS A 514 -3.89 3.54 -56.25
CA CYS A 514 -4.79 4.70 -56.33
C CYS A 514 -4.74 5.39 -57.70
N VAL A 515 -5.80 6.16 -58.03
CA VAL A 515 -5.96 6.89 -59.30
C VAL A 515 -4.76 7.78 -59.62
N THR A 516 -4.09 8.35 -58.60
CA THR A 516 -2.88 9.17 -58.77
C THR A 516 -1.66 8.34 -59.15
N CYS A 517 -1.44 7.20 -58.50
CA CYS A 517 -0.34 6.28 -58.83
C CYS A 517 -0.58 5.57 -60.18
N GLN A 518 -1.83 5.26 -60.50
CA GLN A 518 -2.20 4.76 -61.82
C GLN A 518 -2.06 5.84 -62.91
N GLY A 519 -2.36 7.10 -62.59
CA GLY A 519 -2.17 8.26 -63.46
C GLY A 519 -0.70 8.47 -63.79
N ASN A 520 0.20 8.33 -62.82
CA ASN A 520 1.65 8.39 -63.05
C ASN A 520 2.20 7.20 -63.87
N LEU A 521 1.51 6.05 -63.84
CA LEU A 521 1.85 4.89 -64.68
C LEU A 521 1.27 4.99 -66.10
N LYS A 522 0.17 5.74 -66.29
CA LYS A 522 -0.49 5.95 -67.60
C LYS A 522 -0.05 7.25 -68.30
N GLY A 523 0.58 8.17 -67.57
CA GLY A 523 1.02 9.50 -68.03
C GLY A 523 2.44 9.57 -68.59
N SER A 524 2.99 8.46 -69.07
CA SER A 524 4.24 8.42 -69.83
C SER A 524 4.01 7.67 -71.14
N ARG A 525 3.35 8.36 -72.08
CA ARG A 525 3.40 8.07 -73.50
C ARG A 525 3.93 9.28 -74.24
#